data_AF-A0A933P262-F1
#
_entry.id   AF-A0A933P262-F1
#
_cell.length_a   1.000
_cell.length_b   1.000
_cell.length_c   1.000
_cell.angle_alpha   90.00
_cell.angle_beta   90.00
_cell.angle_gamma   90.00
#
_symmetry.space_group_name_H-M   'P 1'
#
loop_
_entity.id
_entity.type
_entity.pdbx_description
1 polymer ?
#
loop_
_entity_poly.entity_id
_entity_poly.type
_entity_poly.pdbx_seq_one_letter_code
_entity_poly.pdbx_strand_id
1 'polypeptide(L)'
;MNTNRFYTILIVPEKTSKVKKIIVPSWLFRGSILGALFLCVLIFLMVYDYWYVMSEIHLNKELKTENLRLRQQVQLYKSKMNTIDNTLDRIKTFSTRLKMITNIEDHASYDNKNLQIKLPDASTNIELTKTTTDQSENQSQNLAEPEFDTWFLKVKQESIGLEQVLQDQYELLADKKAFLSALPTRKPSIGYFTSGFGVRRSPYGGSAKMHEGLDIANYIGTKIWSPADGIVLFSDTKPGYGQTLIIDH
;
A
#
# COMPACT_ATOMS: atom_id res chain seq x y z
N MET A 1 76.39 45.34 -27.50
CA MET A 1 75.95 46.74 -27.67
C MET A 1 74.59 46.95 -26.99
N ASN A 2 74.57 47.36 -25.72
CA ASN A 2 73.33 47.71 -25.01
C ASN A 2 73.08 49.21 -25.20
N THR A 3 72.14 49.57 -26.07
CA THR A 3 71.66 50.96 -26.14
C THR A 3 70.61 51.14 -25.04
N ASN A 4 71.00 51.78 -23.93
CA ASN A 4 70.08 52.15 -22.86
C ASN A 4 69.14 53.26 -23.36
N ARG A 5 68.04 52.86 -24.00
CA ARG A 5 66.97 53.75 -24.45
C ARG A 5 66.09 54.11 -23.26
N PHE A 6 65.94 55.40 -22.97
CA PHE A 6 65.04 55.90 -21.92
C PHE A 6 63.91 56.67 -22.61
N TYR A 7 62.67 56.38 -22.25
CA TYR A 7 61.52 57.15 -22.72
C TYR A 7 61.22 58.23 -21.67
N THR A 8 61.21 59.48 -22.10
CA THR A 8 60.88 60.61 -21.23
C THR A 8 59.46 61.03 -21.52
N ILE A 9 58.57 60.83 -20.54
CA ILE A 9 57.20 61.34 -20.61
C ILE A 9 57.19 62.69 -19.90
N LEU A 10 56.93 63.74 -20.67
CA LEU A 10 56.79 65.11 -20.19
C LEU A 10 55.30 65.42 -20.05
N ILE A 11 54.83 65.57 -18.83
CA ILE A 11 53.47 66.04 -18.57
C ILE A 11 53.56 67.56 -18.42
N VAL A 12 53.04 68.27 -19.42
CA VAL A 12 53.05 69.74 -19.46
C VAL A 12 51.63 70.24 -19.15
N PRO A 13 51.35 70.70 -17.92
CA PRO A 13 50.07 71.32 -17.58
C PRO A 13 50.01 72.77 -18.07
N GLU A 14 48.83 73.22 -18.52
CA GLU A 14 48.64 74.53 -19.17
C GLU A 14 48.77 75.76 -18.26
N LYS A 15 48.84 75.61 -16.91
CA LYS A 15 49.02 76.75 -15.99
C LYS A 15 50.14 76.52 -14.97
N THR A 16 51.08 77.46 -14.96
CA THR A 16 52.21 77.81 -14.05
C THR A 16 52.64 76.83 -12.92
N SER A 17 52.65 75.52 -13.17
CA SER A 17 53.25 74.53 -12.27
C SER A 17 54.49 73.91 -12.89
N LYS A 18 55.46 73.53 -12.04
CA LYS A 18 56.74 72.96 -12.45
C LYS A 18 56.49 71.68 -13.26
N VAL A 19 57.05 71.62 -14.46
CA VAL A 19 57.01 70.46 -15.35
C VAL A 19 57.54 69.24 -14.60
N LYS A 20 56.71 68.20 -14.43
CA LYS A 20 57.13 66.93 -13.85
C LYS A 20 57.64 66.01 -14.96
N LYS A 21 58.94 65.72 -14.92
CA LYS A 21 59.61 64.78 -15.84
C LYS A 21 59.63 63.40 -15.19
N ILE A 22 59.01 62.41 -15.83
CA ILE A 22 59.13 61.00 -15.42
C ILE A 22 59.98 60.30 -16.48
N ILE A 23 61.12 59.77 -16.03
CA ILE A 23 62.05 59.03 -16.90
C ILE A 23 61.79 57.56 -16.67
N VAL A 24 61.22 56.89 -17.68
CA VAL A 24 60.92 55.46 -17.60
C VAL A 24 61.96 54.70 -18.42
N PRO A 25 62.72 53.78 -17.80
CA PRO A 25 63.67 52.96 -18.53
C PRO A 25 62.95 51.96 -19.45
N SER A 26 63.47 51.75 -20.67
CA SER A 26 62.82 50.89 -21.69
C SER A 26 62.65 49.42 -21.28
N TRP A 27 63.40 48.94 -20.28
CA TRP A 27 63.23 47.58 -19.75
C TRP A 27 61.91 47.38 -19.01
N LEU A 28 61.31 48.43 -18.42
CA LEU A 28 60.00 48.35 -17.75
C LEU A 28 58.86 48.13 -18.76
N PHE A 29 58.92 48.77 -19.93
CA PHE A 29 57.93 48.52 -20.99
C PHE A 29 58.06 47.10 -21.56
N ARG A 30 59.28 46.62 -21.79
CA ARG A 30 59.52 45.25 -22.25
C ARG A 30 59.12 44.19 -21.21
N GLY A 31 59.39 44.47 -19.93
CA GLY A 31 58.99 43.61 -18.81
C GLY A 31 57.47 43.61 -18.58
N SER A 32 56.82 44.76 -18.73
CA SER A 32 55.35 44.87 -18.65
C SER A 32 54.66 44.06 -19.75
N ILE A 33 55.18 44.10 -20.98
CA ILE A 33 54.68 43.26 -22.09
C ILE A 33 54.82 41.77 -21.77
N LEU A 34 55.96 41.34 -21.23
CA LEU A 34 56.19 39.94 -20.85
C LEU A 34 55.29 39.50 -19.70
N GLY A 35 55.09 40.37 -18.70
CA GLY A 35 54.19 40.13 -17.57
C GLY A 35 52.72 40.06 -17.99
N ALA A 36 52.29 40.92 -18.92
CA ALA A 36 50.94 40.86 -19.50
C ALA A 36 50.73 39.56 -20.28
N LEU A 37 51.73 39.10 -21.03
CA LEU A 37 51.67 37.84 -21.78
C LEU A 37 51.56 36.64 -20.83
N PHE A 38 52.34 36.64 -19.75
CA PHE A 38 52.26 35.62 -18.70
C PHE A 38 50.88 35.61 -18.02
N LEU A 39 50.32 36.78 -17.70
CA LEU A 39 48.98 36.91 -17.14
C LEU A 39 47.91 36.37 -18.10
N CYS A 40 48.01 36.69 -19.40
CA CYS A 40 47.10 36.17 -20.42
C CYS A 40 47.15 34.65 -20.52
N VAL A 41 48.34 34.06 -20.44
CA VAL A 41 48.51 32.60 -20.42
C VAL A 41 47.88 31.99 -19.16
N LEU A 42 48.07 32.60 -17.99
CA LEU A 42 47.43 32.14 -16.75
C LEU A 42 45.90 32.21 -16.82
N ILE A 43 45.35 33.32 -17.33
CA ILE A 43 43.90 33.48 -17.52
C ILE A 43 43.39 32.43 -18.51
N PHE A 44 44.11 32.20 -19.61
CA PHE A 44 43.75 31.17 -20.59
C PHE A 44 43.72 29.77 -19.97
N LEU A 45 44.74 29.42 -19.16
CA LEU A 45 44.78 28.14 -18.44
C LEU A 45 43.61 27.99 -17.45
N MET A 46 43.29 29.04 -16.70
CA MET A 46 42.14 29.02 -15.78
C MET A 46 40.80 28.89 -16.51
N VAL A 47 40.63 29.56 -17.66
CA VAL A 47 39.42 29.43 -18.47
C VAL A 47 39.32 28.03 -19.08
N TYR A 48 40.45 27.49 -19.55
CA TYR A 48 40.51 26.12 -20.09
C TYR A 48 40.18 25.08 -19.03
N ASP A 49 40.78 25.17 -17.84
CA ASP A 49 40.51 24.29 -16.70
C ASP A 49 39.05 24.41 -16.23
N TYR A 50 38.53 25.63 -16.15
CA TYR A 50 37.11 25.87 -15.84
C TYR A 50 36.18 25.23 -16.88
N TRP A 51 36.48 25.36 -18.18
CA TRP A 51 35.73 24.72 -19.25
C TRP A 51 35.80 23.19 -19.17
N TYR A 52 36.99 22.64 -18.90
CA TYR A 52 37.22 21.20 -18.75
C TYR A 52 36.39 20.62 -17.58
N VAL A 53 36.46 21.23 -16.40
CA VAL A 53 35.71 20.82 -15.21
C VAL A 53 34.19 20.95 -15.41
N MET A 54 33.73 22.02 -16.08
CA MET A 54 32.30 22.25 -16.28
C MET A 54 31.66 21.28 -17.30
N SER A 55 32.46 20.76 -18.24
CA SER A 55 32.02 19.68 -19.14
C SER A 55 31.76 18.38 -18.36
N GLU A 56 32.58 18.08 -17.36
CA GLU A 56 32.46 16.88 -16.51
C GLU A 56 31.33 16.97 -15.47
N ILE A 57 30.93 18.20 -15.11
CA ILE A 57 29.78 18.48 -14.23
C ILE A 57 28.45 18.10 -14.87
N HIS A 58 28.31 18.19 -16.20
CA HIS A 58 27.06 17.83 -16.89
C HIS A 58 26.74 16.35 -16.71
N LEU A 59 27.72 15.47 -16.91
CA LEU A 59 27.56 14.02 -16.73
C LEU A 59 27.19 13.66 -15.27
N ASN A 60 27.85 14.30 -14.30
CA ASN A 60 27.55 14.10 -12.88
C ASN A 60 26.16 14.59 -12.47
N LYS A 61 25.65 15.64 -13.13
CA LYS A 61 24.32 16.17 -12.87
C LYS A 61 23.24 15.22 -13.38
N GLU A 62 23.40 14.68 -14.59
CA GLU A 62 22.49 13.68 -15.15
C GLU A 62 22.46 12.40 -14.31
N LEU A 63 23.62 11.88 -13.94
CA LEU A 63 23.76 10.72 -13.05
C LEU A 63 23.06 10.92 -11.69
N LYS A 64 23.12 12.14 -11.13
CA LYS A 64 22.39 12.47 -9.88
C LYS A 64 20.89 12.50 -10.10
N THR A 65 20.42 13.09 -11.20
CA THR A 65 18.98 13.12 -11.51
C THR A 65 18.42 11.73 -11.77
N GLU A 66 19.18 10.87 -12.46
CA GLU A 66 18.80 9.49 -12.71
C GLU A 66 18.77 8.67 -11.42
N ASN A 67 19.78 8.79 -10.55
CA ASN A 67 19.77 8.16 -9.22
C ASN A 67 18.55 8.59 -8.38
N LEU A 68 18.17 9.86 -8.46
CA LEU A 68 17.00 10.37 -7.75
C LEU A 68 15.71 9.77 -8.32
N ARG A 69 15.57 9.71 -9.64
CA ARG A 69 14.43 9.09 -10.32
C ARG A 69 14.31 7.60 -10.00
N LEU A 70 15.42 6.85 -10.05
CA LEU A 70 15.47 5.43 -9.69
C LEU A 70 15.04 5.21 -8.23
N ARG A 71 15.49 6.06 -7.30
CA ARG A 71 15.05 6.00 -5.89
C ARG A 71 13.54 6.22 -5.75
N GLN A 72 12.96 7.13 -6.53
CA GLN A 72 11.52 7.37 -6.54
C GLN A 72 10.74 6.16 -7.07
N GLN A 73 11.20 5.54 -8.16
CA GLN A 73 10.60 4.32 -8.70
C GLN A 73 10.65 3.19 -7.67
N VAL A 74 11.79 2.96 -7.01
CA VAL A 74 11.92 1.94 -5.95
C VAL A 74 10.93 2.19 -4.80
N GLN A 75 10.76 3.44 -4.37
CA GLN A 75 9.78 3.80 -3.33
C GLN A 75 8.34 3.53 -3.78
N LEU A 76 8.01 3.83 -5.04
CA LEU A 76 6.70 3.56 -5.61
C LEU A 76 6.42 2.05 -5.66
N TYR A 77 7.37 1.23 -6.12
CA TYR A 77 7.21 -0.22 -6.12
C TYR A 77 7.05 -0.77 -4.70
N LYS A 78 7.78 -0.23 -3.74
CA LYS A 78 7.61 -0.59 -2.32
C LYS A 78 6.21 -0.28 -1.80
N SER A 79 5.64 0.88 -2.15
CA SER A 79 4.27 1.23 -1.71
C SER A 79 3.21 0.35 -2.38
N LYS A 80 3.38 0.01 -3.67
CA LYS A 80 2.55 -0.96 -4.38
C LYS A 80 2.63 -2.34 -3.72
N MET A 81 3.83 -2.82 -3.36
CA MET A 81 4.01 -4.10 -2.66
C MET A 81 3.32 -4.12 -1.30
N ASN A 82 3.52 -3.08 -0.48
CA ASN A 82 2.82 -2.96 0.80
C ASN A 82 1.29 -2.99 0.65
N THR A 83 0.77 -2.46 -0.46
CA THR A 83 -0.67 -2.52 -0.74
C THR A 83 -1.12 -3.97 -0.98
N ILE A 84 -0.33 -4.76 -1.72
CA ILE A 84 -0.61 -6.19 -1.93
C ILE A 84 -0.53 -6.95 -0.61
N ASP A 85 0.50 -6.73 0.21
CA ASP A 85 0.61 -7.39 1.52
C ASP A 85 -0.62 -7.14 2.40
N ASN A 86 -1.08 -5.89 2.45
CA ASN A 86 -2.30 -5.54 3.17
C ASN A 86 -3.55 -6.23 2.60
N THR A 87 -3.67 -6.40 1.28
CA THR A 87 -4.79 -7.15 0.66
C THR A 87 -4.76 -8.62 1.06
N LEU A 88 -3.58 -9.24 1.11
CA LEU A 88 -3.40 -10.64 1.50
C LEU A 88 -3.80 -10.87 2.97
N ASP A 89 -3.41 -9.96 3.86
CA ASP A 89 -3.82 -10.02 5.27
C ASP A 89 -5.34 -9.91 5.45
N ARG A 90 -6.01 -9.07 4.65
CA ARG A 90 -7.48 -8.99 4.65
C ARG A 90 -8.12 -10.29 4.18
N ILE A 91 -7.65 -10.87 3.07
CA ILE A 91 -8.15 -12.15 2.54
C ILE A 91 -7.96 -13.27 3.57
N LYS A 92 -6.80 -13.34 4.22
CA LYS A 92 -6.51 -14.31 5.30
C LYS A 92 -7.47 -14.16 6.48
N THR A 93 -7.79 -12.93 6.86
CA THR A 93 -8.76 -12.63 7.91
C THR A 93 -10.16 -13.11 7.52
N PHE A 94 -10.60 -12.86 6.29
CA PHE A 94 -11.88 -13.36 5.78
C PHE A 94 -11.96 -14.88 5.79
N SER A 95 -10.93 -15.57 5.30
CA SER A 95 -10.85 -17.03 5.33
C SER A 95 -11.01 -17.57 6.76
N THR A 96 -10.34 -16.94 7.73
CA THR A 96 -10.45 -17.30 9.15
C THR A 96 -11.87 -17.10 9.68
N ARG A 97 -12.52 -15.97 9.35
CA ARG A 97 -13.91 -15.69 9.75
C ARG A 97 -14.90 -16.69 9.14
N LEU A 98 -14.72 -17.02 7.87
CA LEU A 98 -15.57 -17.99 7.17
C LEU A 98 -15.45 -19.37 7.83
N LYS A 99 -14.23 -19.80 8.17
CA LYS A 99 -13.98 -21.05 8.90
C LYS A 99 -14.70 -21.09 10.25
N MET A 100 -14.72 -19.98 11.00
CA MET A 100 -15.43 -19.89 12.28
C MET A 100 -16.97 -19.99 12.11
N ILE A 101 -17.52 -19.48 11.02
CA ILE A 101 -18.98 -19.54 10.78
C ILE A 101 -19.39 -20.94 10.33
N THR A 102 -18.66 -21.54 9.39
CA THR A 102 -19.02 -22.82 8.77
C THR A 102 -18.70 -24.02 9.65
N ASN A 103 -17.92 -23.84 10.74
CA ASN A 103 -17.47 -24.90 11.63
C ASN A 103 -16.82 -26.08 10.86
N ILE A 104 -16.16 -25.76 9.75
CA ILE A 104 -15.37 -26.72 8.97
C ILE A 104 -14.00 -26.81 9.65
N GLU A 105 -13.84 -27.82 10.51
CA GLU A 105 -12.52 -28.22 11.03
C GLU A 105 -11.66 -28.82 9.91
N ASP A 106 -10.36 -28.56 9.98
CA ASP A 106 -9.40 -28.70 8.88
C ASP A 106 -9.36 -30.10 8.25
N HIS A 107 -9.68 -30.17 6.96
CA HIS A 107 -9.08 -31.14 6.04
C HIS A 107 -8.34 -30.51 4.86
N ALA A 108 -8.24 -29.19 4.82
CA ALA A 108 -7.44 -28.50 3.83
C ALA A 108 -6.58 -27.46 4.53
N SER A 109 -5.39 -27.89 4.97
CA SER A 109 -4.25 -26.97 4.96
C SER A 109 -4.20 -26.42 3.54
N TYR A 110 -4.70 -25.19 3.35
CA TYR A 110 -4.43 -24.42 2.16
C TYR A 110 -2.93 -24.15 2.18
N ASP A 111 -2.20 -25.09 1.60
CA ASP A 111 -0.77 -25.00 1.33
C ASP A 111 -0.60 -23.78 0.43
N ASN A 112 -0.09 -22.69 1.02
CA ASN A 112 0.22 -21.42 0.36
C ASN A 112 1.31 -21.56 -0.73
N LYS A 113 1.64 -22.79 -1.16
CA LYS A 113 2.60 -23.05 -2.23
C LYS A 113 2.10 -22.72 -3.63
N ASN A 114 0.78 -22.64 -3.85
CA ASN A 114 0.21 -22.55 -5.20
C ASN A 114 -0.41 -21.20 -5.59
N LEU A 115 -0.38 -20.17 -4.72
CA LEU A 115 -0.49 -18.78 -5.20
C LEU A 115 0.84 -18.38 -5.83
N GLN A 116 1.20 -19.08 -6.91
CA GLN A 116 2.27 -18.68 -7.80
C GLN A 116 1.71 -17.54 -8.65
N ILE A 117 1.47 -16.40 -7.99
CA ILE A 117 1.37 -15.12 -8.66
C ILE A 117 2.75 -14.96 -9.29
N LYS A 118 2.86 -15.30 -10.58
CA LYS A 118 4.10 -15.19 -11.32
C LYS A 118 4.43 -13.70 -11.36
N LEU A 119 5.36 -13.27 -10.50
CA LEU A 119 5.89 -11.92 -10.57
C LEU A 119 6.46 -11.74 -11.99
N PRO A 120 6.28 -10.57 -12.62
CA PRO A 120 7.01 -10.24 -13.83
C PRO A 120 8.51 -10.46 -13.59
N ASP A 121 9.17 -11.21 -14.46
CA ASP A 121 10.58 -11.55 -14.30
C ASP A 121 11.39 -10.25 -14.23
N ALA A 122 12.20 -10.06 -13.18
CA ALA A 122 13.04 -8.86 -13.08
C ALA A 122 14.00 -8.69 -14.28
N SER A 123 14.27 -9.77 -15.01
CA SER A 123 15.10 -9.78 -16.23
C SER A 123 14.42 -9.21 -17.47
N THR A 124 13.09 -9.06 -17.53
CA THR A 124 12.46 -8.38 -18.69
C THR A 124 12.64 -6.86 -18.64
N ASN A 125 12.97 -6.30 -17.47
CA ASN A 125 13.17 -4.86 -17.27
C ASN A 125 14.65 -4.46 -17.13
N ILE A 126 15.58 -5.42 -17.15
CA ILE A 126 17.02 -5.16 -17.10
C ILE A 126 17.58 -5.46 -18.49
N GLU A 127 17.30 -4.59 -19.44
CA GLU A 127 18.16 -4.48 -20.62
C GLU A 127 19.46 -3.84 -20.13
N LEU A 128 20.41 -4.69 -19.77
CA LEU A 128 21.74 -4.27 -19.32
C LEU A 128 22.46 -3.68 -20.52
N THR A 129 22.39 -2.35 -20.69
CA THR A 129 23.13 -1.56 -21.67
C THR A 129 24.62 -1.69 -21.42
N LYS A 130 25.21 -2.81 -21.86
CA LYS A 130 26.64 -3.01 -22.00
C LYS A 130 26.96 -3.16 -23.49
N THR A 131 26.93 -2.03 -24.18
CA THR A 131 27.66 -1.90 -25.45
C THR A 131 28.27 -0.51 -25.49
N THR A 132 29.59 -0.51 -25.38
CA THR A 132 30.46 0.66 -25.45
C THR A 132 30.41 1.29 -26.84
N THR A 133 30.48 2.62 -26.84
CA THR A 133 31.05 3.46 -27.90
C THR A 133 30.19 3.77 -29.14
N ASP A 134 29.85 5.05 -29.20
CA ASP A 134 29.57 5.91 -30.36
C ASP A 134 28.28 5.70 -31.17
N GLN A 135 27.54 6.82 -31.25
CA GLN A 135 26.44 7.14 -32.16
C GLN A 135 25.12 6.42 -31.89
N SER A 136 24.22 7.12 -31.17
CA SER A 136 22.82 7.36 -31.56
C SER A 136 22.09 8.05 -30.39
N GLU A 137 22.04 9.38 -30.45
CA GLU A 137 20.97 10.13 -29.81
C GLU A 137 19.61 9.67 -30.38
N ASN A 138 18.58 9.65 -29.53
CA ASN A 138 17.16 9.43 -29.85
C ASN A 138 16.64 7.99 -29.94
N GLN A 139 16.79 7.17 -28.88
CA GLN A 139 15.80 6.11 -28.64
C GLN A 139 15.72 5.59 -27.21
N SER A 140 15.70 6.48 -26.20
CA SER A 140 15.59 6.05 -24.79
C SER A 140 14.41 6.71 -24.09
N GLN A 141 13.18 6.50 -24.58
CA GLN A 141 12.00 7.03 -23.88
C GLN A 141 10.75 6.14 -23.83
N ASN A 142 10.77 4.85 -24.20
CA ASN A 142 9.52 4.06 -24.16
C ASN A 142 9.61 2.56 -23.80
N LEU A 143 10.66 2.10 -23.13
CA LEU A 143 10.81 0.70 -22.74
C LEU A 143 11.33 0.69 -21.29
N ALA A 144 10.72 0.15 -20.23
CA ALA A 144 9.68 -0.86 -20.07
C ALA A 144 8.95 -0.64 -18.72
N GLU A 145 7.96 0.26 -18.67
CA GLU A 145 7.10 0.45 -17.48
C GLU A 145 5.64 -0.08 -17.57
N PRO A 146 5.04 -0.46 -18.73
CA PRO A 146 3.62 -0.78 -18.75
C PRO A 146 3.28 -2.16 -18.15
N GLU A 147 4.19 -3.14 -18.14
CA GLU A 147 3.83 -4.51 -17.78
C GLU A 147 3.54 -4.69 -16.28
N PHE A 148 4.43 -4.20 -15.39
CA PHE A 148 4.18 -4.29 -13.96
C PHE A 148 2.99 -3.43 -13.53
N ASP A 149 2.84 -2.24 -14.12
CA ASP A 149 1.77 -1.33 -13.74
C ASP A 149 0.40 -1.83 -14.21
N THR A 150 0.32 -2.39 -15.43
CA THR A 150 -0.90 -3.07 -15.90
C THR A 150 -1.20 -4.32 -15.09
N TRP A 151 -0.19 -5.12 -14.75
CA TRP A 151 -0.33 -6.27 -13.87
C TRP A 151 -0.83 -5.87 -12.48
N PHE A 152 -0.23 -4.85 -11.86
CA PHE A 152 -0.63 -4.35 -10.55
C PHE A 152 -2.07 -3.85 -10.56
N LEU A 153 -2.47 -3.10 -11.60
CA LEU A 153 -3.84 -2.63 -11.75
C LEU A 153 -4.82 -3.80 -11.91
N LYS A 154 -4.46 -4.83 -12.69
CA LYS A 154 -5.28 -6.04 -12.85
C LYS A 154 -5.45 -6.76 -11.51
N VAL A 155 -4.35 -7.02 -10.79
CA VAL A 155 -4.37 -7.68 -9.48
C VAL A 155 -5.17 -6.87 -8.47
N LYS A 156 -4.99 -5.55 -8.44
CA LYS A 156 -5.75 -4.66 -7.56
C LYS A 156 -7.24 -4.72 -7.87
N GLN A 157 -7.62 -4.65 -9.15
CA GLN A 157 -9.02 -4.74 -9.55
C GLN A 157 -9.65 -6.09 -9.19
N GLU A 158 -8.91 -7.18 -9.44
CA GLU A 158 -9.34 -8.53 -9.10
C GLU A 158 -9.47 -8.72 -7.58
N SER A 159 -8.53 -8.16 -6.80
CA SER A 159 -8.60 -8.21 -5.33
C SER A 159 -9.83 -7.49 -4.79
N ILE A 160 -10.24 -6.35 -5.37
CA ILE A 160 -11.42 -5.60 -4.95
C ILE A 160 -12.69 -6.42 -5.24
N GLY A 161 -12.79 -6.98 -6.44
CA GLY A 161 -13.93 -7.84 -6.81
C GLY A 161 -14.02 -9.08 -5.93
N LEU A 162 -12.88 -9.73 -5.64
CA LEU A 162 -12.82 -10.88 -4.76
C LEU A 162 -13.21 -10.53 -3.31
N GLU A 163 -12.69 -9.41 -2.78
CA GLU A 163 -13.04 -8.93 -1.44
C GLU A 163 -14.55 -8.69 -1.32
N GLN A 164 -15.18 -8.07 -2.33
CA GLN A 164 -16.62 -7.84 -2.33
C GLN A 164 -17.41 -9.15 -2.33
N VAL A 165 -17.07 -10.09 -3.21
CA VAL A 165 -17.75 -11.40 -3.27
C VAL A 165 -17.60 -12.17 -1.95
N LEU A 166 -16.42 -12.13 -1.33
CA LEU A 166 -16.18 -12.77 -0.03
C LEU A 166 -17.00 -12.13 1.10
N GLN A 167 -17.17 -10.81 1.08
CA GLN A 167 -18.02 -10.09 2.03
C GLN A 167 -19.48 -10.50 1.89
N ASP A 168 -20.01 -10.48 0.66
CA ASP A 168 -21.40 -10.85 0.38
C ASP A 168 -21.70 -12.30 0.80
N GLN A 169 -20.78 -13.23 0.51
CA GLN A 169 -20.90 -14.62 0.94
C GLN A 169 -20.86 -14.77 2.46
N TYR A 170 -20.00 -14.01 3.14
CA TYR A 170 -19.93 -14.03 4.60
C TYR A 170 -21.22 -13.55 5.25
N GLU A 171 -21.79 -12.44 4.76
CA GLU A 171 -23.05 -11.88 5.26
C GLU A 171 -24.20 -12.88 5.08
N LEU A 172 -24.33 -13.46 3.88
CA LEU A 172 -25.33 -14.49 3.60
C LEU A 172 -25.21 -15.70 4.55
N LEU A 173 -23.99 -16.18 4.78
CA LEU A 173 -23.74 -17.31 5.68
C LEU A 173 -24.00 -16.95 7.14
N ALA A 174 -23.65 -15.74 7.56
CA ALA A 174 -23.91 -15.25 8.91
C ALA A 174 -25.43 -15.16 9.17
N ASP A 175 -26.19 -14.59 8.24
CA ASP A 175 -27.65 -14.48 8.33
C ASP A 175 -28.30 -15.86 8.35
N LYS A 176 -27.87 -16.75 7.46
CA LYS A 176 -28.38 -18.13 7.43
C LYS A 176 -28.07 -18.85 8.75
N LYS A 177 -26.88 -18.68 9.31
CA LYS A 177 -26.51 -19.26 10.61
C LYS A 177 -27.38 -18.70 11.73
N ALA A 178 -27.58 -17.38 11.77
CA ALA A 178 -28.44 -16.73 12.77
C ALA A 178 -29.88 -17.27 12.68
N PHE A 179 -30.45 -17.29 11.48
CA PHE A 179 -31.78 -17.84 11.22
C PHE A 179 -31.92 -19.30 11.66
N LEU A 180 -30.95 -20.16 11.31
CA LEU A 180 -30.99 -21.56 11.70
C LEU A 180 -30.81 -21.76 13.21
N SER A 181 -30.06 -20.88 13.88
CA SER A 181 -29.85 -20.94 15.34
C SER A 181 -31.09 -20.50 16.12
N ALA A 182 -31.87 -19.58 15.54
CA ALA A 182 -33.18 -19.16 16.04
C ALA A 182 -34.29 -20.21 15.80
N LEU A 183 -34.12 -21.17 14.88
CA LEU A 183 -35.20 -22.10 14.56
C LEU A 183 -35.47 -23.12 15.70
N PRO A 184 -36.66 -23.13 16.34
CA PRO A 184 -36.97 -23.98 17.50
C PRO A 184 -37.06 -25.47 17.16
N THR A 185 -35.92 -26.14 17.02
CA THR A 185 -35.83 -27.53 16.54
C THR A 185 -35.46 -28.53 17.63
N ARG A 186 -34.89 -28.08 18.75
CA ARG A 186 -34.52 -28.98 19.87
C ARG A 186 -35.69 -29.20 20.83
N LYS A 187 -35.77 -30.42 21.38
CA LYS A 187 -36.74 -30.74 22.43
C LYS A 187 -36.34 -30.01 23.73
N PRO A 188 -37.26 -29.26 24.38
CA PRO A 188 -36.93 -28.43 25.53
C PRO A 188 -36.65 -29.23 26.81
N SER A 189 -37.14 -30.47 26.92
CA SER A 189 -36.84 -31.33 28.06
C SER A 189 -36.91 -32.81 27.66
N ILE A 190 -36.15 -33.66 28.36
CA ILE A 190 -36.28 -35.11 28.26
C ILE A 190 -37.61 -35.52 28.91
N GLY A 191 -38.28 -36.57 28.46
CA GLY A 191 -39.55 -37.01 29.09
C GLY A 191 -40.56 -37.58 28.11
N TYR A 192 -41.68 -38.07 28.65
CA TYR A 192 -42.74 -38.73 27.88
C TYR A 192 -43.73 -37.72 27.32
N PHE A 193 -44.01 -37.84 26.04
CA PHE A 193 -45.07 -37.08 25.38
C PHE A 193 -46.43 -37.61 25.85
N THR A 194 -47.20 -36.80 26.55
CA THR A 194 -48.50 -37.22 27.09
C THR A 194 -49.67 -36.64 26.31
N SER A 195 -49.51 -35.47 25.68
CA SER A 195 -50.57 -34.86 24.87
C SER A 195 -50.00 -33.96 23.77
N GLY A 196 -50.58 -34.10 22.57
CA GLY A 196 -50.25 -33.30 21.39
C GLY A 196 -51.05 -32.01 21.26
N PHE A 197 -50.60 -31.14 20.37
CA PHE A 197 -51.37 -29.98 19.92
C PHE A 197 -52.65 -30.43 19.20
N GLY A 198 -53.75 -29.72 19.42
CA GLY A 198 -55.03 -29.99 18.74
C GLY A 198 -56.19 -30.23 19.70
N VAL A 199 -57.34 -30.62 19.14
CA VAL A 199 -58.57 -30.82 19.91
C VAL A 199 -58.47 -32.09 20.75
N ARG A 200 -58.64 -31.96 22.08
CA ARG A 200 -58.65 -33.07 23.02
C ARG A 200 -59.85 -33.03 23.95
N ARG A 201 -60.15 -34.16 24.59
CA ARG A 201 -61.17 -34.21 25.66
C ARG A 201 -60.66 -33.48 26.89
N SER A 202 -61.46 -32.56 27.43
CA SER A 202 -61.12 -31.82 28.64
C SER A 202 -60.90 -32.77 29.82
N PRO A 203 -59.77 -32.66 30.54
CA PRO A 203 -59.51 -33.47 31.73
C PRO A 203 -60.47 -33.17 32.90
N TYR A 204 -61.23 -32.07 32.84
CA TYR A 204 -62.10 -31.61 33.92
C TYR A 204 -63.62 -31.75 33.65
N GLY A 205 -64.05 -32.23 32.48
CA GLY A 205 -65.48 -32.23 32.17
C GLY A 205 -65.96 -32.82 30.85
N GLY A 206 -65.13 -33.55 30.11
CA GLY A 206 -65.59 -34.34 28.94
C GLY A 206 -65.86 -33.55 27.65
N SER A 207 -65.96 -32.22 27.70
CA SER A 207 -66.09 -31.36 26.52
C SER A 207 -64.79 -31.28 25.71
N ALA A 208 -64.90 -31.10 24.40
CA ALA A 208 -63.74 -30.89 23.52
C ALA A 208 -63.10 -29.52 23.82
N LYS A 209 -61.79 -29.50 24.03
CA LYS A 209 -60.99 -28.28 24.24
C LYS A 209 -59.77 -28.29 23.34
N MET A 210 -59.45 -27.15 22.74
CA MET A 210 -58.22 -26.97 21.98
C MET A 210 -57.00 -26.98 22.91
N HIS A 211 -56.02 -27.81 22.60
CA HIS A 211 -54.72 -27.81 23.25
C HIS A 211 -53.74 -27.00 22.41
N GLU A 212 -53.35 -25.83 22.91
CA GLU A 212 -52.49 -24.87 22.23
C GLU A 212 -50.99 -25.17 22.38
N GLY A 213 -50.64 -26.40 22.76
CA GLY A 213 -49.26 -26.76 23.04
C GLY A 213 -49.02 -28.25 23.12
N LEU A 214 -47.90 -28.58 23.74
CA LEU A 214 -47.38 -29.93 23.90
C LEU A 214 -47.14 -30.25 25.36
N ASP A 215 -47.66 -31.38 25.83
CA ASP A 215 -47.45 -31.82 27.20
C ASP A 215 -46.34 -32.88 27.24
N ILE A 216 -45.24 -32.57 27.96
CA ILE A 216 -44.13 -33.50 28.24
C ILE A 216 -44.10 -33.77 29.74
N ALA A 217 -44.43 -34.99 30.15
CA ALA A 217 -44.40 -35.39 31.56
C ALA A 217 -42.97 -35.64 32.05
N ASN A 218 -42.69 -35.14 33.27
CA ASN A 218 -41.36 -35.21 33.87
C ASN A 218 -41.39 -35.13 35.40
N TYR A 219 -40.26 -35.46 36.05
CA TYR A 219 -40.08 -35.26 37.49
C TYR A 219 -39.83 -33.79 37.83
N ILE A 220 -40.29 -33.36 39.00
CA ILE A 220 -40.04 -32.00 39.52
C ILE A 220 -38.54 -31.74 39.61
N GLY A 221 -38.09 -30.57 39.14
CA GLY A 221 -36.68 -30.16 39.13
C GLY A 221 -35.91 -30.57 37.87
N THR A 222 -36.53 -31.25 36.91
CA THR A 222 -35.86 -31.59 35.65
C THR A 222 -35.54 -30.32 34.85
N LYS A 223 -34.31 -30.25 34.30
CA LYS A 223 -33.86 -29.11 33.52
C LYS A 223 -34.68 -28.93 32.24
N ILE A 224 -35.00 -27.66 31.95
CA ILE A 224 -35.65 -27.22 30.71
C ILE A 224 -34.62 -26.37 29.95
N TRP A 225 -34.43 -26.69 28.68
CA TRP A 225 -33.53 -26.01 27.76
C TRP A 225 -34.34 -25.25 26.71
N SER A 226 -33.79 -24.13 26.25
CA SER A 226 -34.38 -23.42 25.13
C SER A 226 -34.29 -24.26 23.85
N PRO A 227 -35.38 -24.42 23.08
CA PRO A 227 -35.36 -25.12 21.78
C PRO A 227 -34.38 -24.52 20.76
N ALA A 228 -34.14 -23.21 20.86
CA ALA A 228 -33.30 -22.42 19.98
C ALA A 228 -32.74 -21.18 20.69
N ASP A 229 -31.87 -20.44 20.02
CA ASP A 229 -31.37 -19.15 20.51
C ASP A 229 -32.48 -18.10 20.39
N GLY A 230 -32.55 -17.13 21.31
CA GLY A 230 -33.61 -16.13 21.34
C GLY A 230 -33.53 -15.18 22.53
N ILE A 231 -34.48 -14.27 22.62
CA ILE A 231 -34.60 -13.23 23.64
C ILE A 231 -35.79 -13.55 24.56
N VAL A 232 -35.56 -13.53 25.88
CA VAL A 232 -36.64 -13.72 26.86
C VAL A 232 -37.55 -12.50 26.86
N LEU A 233 -38.82 -12.69 26.48
CA LEU A 233 -39.86 -11.65 26.54
C LEU A 233 -40.59 -11.63 27.88
N PHE A 234 -40.70 -12.80 28.55
CA PHE A 234 -41.45 -12.92 29.79
C PHE A 234 -40.92 -14.08 30.63
N SER A 235 -40.80 -13.87 31.95
CA SER A 235 -40.37 -14.88 32.92
C SER A 235 -41.05 -14.63 34.27
N ASP A 236 -42.29 -15.09 34.43
CA ASP A 236 -43.03 -15.02 35.70
C ASP A 236 -44.22 -16.01 35.70
N THR A 237 -45.08 -15.94 36.72
CA THR A 237 -46.31 -16.72 36.82
C THR A 237 -47.43 -16.10 35.99
N LYS A 238 -48.04 -16.89 35.11
CA LYS A 238 -49.18 -16.47 34.28
C LYS A 238 -50.45 -17.26 34.65
N PRO A 239 -51.62 -16.61 34.80
CA PRO A 239 -52.87 -17.29 35.08
C PRO A 239 -53.18 -18.41 34.07
N GLY A 240 -53.54 -19.59 34.56
CA GLY A 240 -53.84 -20.76 33.74
C GLY A 240 -52.62 -21.54 33.23
N TYR A 241 -51.43 -20.95 33.20
CA TYR A 241 -50.18 -21.58 32.73
C TYR A 241 -49.18 -21.87 33.87
N GLY A 242 -49.28 -21.17 35.00
CA GLY A 242 -48.32 -21.29 36.10
C GLY A 242 -47.01 -20.57 35.78
N GLN A 243 -45.88 -21.07 36.30
CA GLN A 243 -44.55 -20.52 35.98
C GLN A 243 -44.28 -20.63 34.48
N THR A 244 -44.10 -19.50 33.82
CA THR A 244 -44.08 -19.40 32.36
C THR A 244 -42.86 -18.61 31.89
N LEU A 245 -42.18 -19.14 30.88
CA LEU A 245 -41.11 -18.48 30.15
C LEU A 245 -41.53 -18.33 28.68
N ILE A 246 -41.44 -17.12 28.13
CA ILE A 246 -41.72 -16.84 26.71
C ILE A 246 -40.44 -16.28 26.08
N ILE A 247 -40.04 -16.89 24.97
CA ILE A 247 -38.83 -16.55 24.23
C ILE A 247 -39.23 -16.16 22.80
N ASP A 248 -38.71 -15.03 22.33
CA ASP A 248 -38.74 -14.62 20.93
C ASP A 248 -37.49 -15.13 20.23
N HIS A 249 -37.66 -15.86 19.15
CA HIS A 249 -36.60 -16.60 18.47
C HIS A 249 -36.23 -15.91 17.15
#